data_AF-A0A3R8USA0-F1
#
_entry.id   AF-A0A3R8USA0-F1
#
_cell.length_a   1.000
_cell.length_b   1.000
_cell.length_c   1.000
_cell.angle_alpha   90.00
_cell.angle_beta   90.00
_cell.angle_gamma   90.00
#
_symmetry.space_group_name_H-M   'P 1'
#
loop_
_entity.id
_entity.type
_entity.pdbx_description
1 polymer ?
#
loop_
_entity_poly.entity_id
_entity_poly.type
_entity_poly.pdbx_seq_one_letter_code
_entity_poly.pdbx_strand_id
1 'polypeptide(L)'
;MIWKENHYEEIECEETSPQMNAVPYNEIVLQLKKITKPDTLNFGNALDKVWYTKKNGEVEFYTNYGLHPENGKTLKPVTKYIFN
;
A
#
# COMPACT_ATOMS: atom_id res chain seq x y z
N MET A 1 -14.75 1.81 0.30
CA MET A 1 -13.60 1.84 -0.64
C MET A 1 -13.06 0.44 -0.85
N ILE A 2 -12.46 0.16 -2.00
CA ILE A 2 -11.94 -1.17 -2.36
C ILE A 2 -10.52 -1.05 -2.91
N TRP A 3 -9.65 -1.98 -2.53
CA TRP A 3 -8.31 -2.06 -3.11
C TRP A 3 -8.39 -2.64 -4.53
N LYS A 4 -7.96 -1.86 -5.53
CA LYS A 4 -7.81 -2.30 -6.92
C LYS A 4 -6.35 -2.25 -7.32
N GLU A 5 -5.75 -3.42 -7.47
CA GLU A 5 -4.38 -3.67 -7.94
C GLU A 5 -3.27 -2.96 -7.13
N ASN A 6 -3.23 -1.62 -7.20
CA ASN A 6 -2.22 -0.76 -6.62
C ASN A 6 -2.78 0.44 -5.81
N HIS A 7 -4.09 0.65 -5.70
CA HIS A 7 -4.64 1.76 -4.91
C HIS A 7 -6.06 1.47 -4.41
N TYR A 8 -6.54 2.29 -3.47
CA TYR A 8 -7.95 2.27 -3.08
C TYR A 8 -8.79 3.14 -4.01
N GLU A 9 -9.95 2.65 -4.40
CA GLU A 9 -10.99 3.41 -5.07
C GLU A 9 -12.21 3.57 -4.17
N GLU A 10 -12.81 4.76 -4.22
CA GLU A 10 -14.11 5.02 -3.60
C GLU A 10 -15.19 4.26 -4.36
N ILE A 11 -16.14 3.70 -3.61
CA ILE A 11 -17.28 2.96 -4.15
C ILE A 11 -18.49 3.30 -3.30
N GLU A 12 -19.66 3.31 -3.93
CA GLU A 12 -20.92 3.48 -3.21
C GLU A 12 -21.27 2.20 -2.46
N CYS A 13 -21.89 2.34 -1.28
CA CYS A 13 -22.29 1.17 -0.48
C CYS A 13 -23.25 0.25 -1.24
N GLU A 14 -24.09 0.82 -2.10
CA GLU A 14 -25.07 0.11 -2.92
C GLU A 14 -24.41 -0.79 -3.99
N GLU A 15 -23.17 -0.47 -4.38
CA GLU A 15 -22.37 -1.26 -5.32
C GLU A 15 -21.53 -2.35 -4.62
N THR A 16 -21.54 -2.40 -3.29
CA THR A 16 -20.77 -3.40 -2.54
C THR A 16 -21.48 -4.75 -2.50
N SER A 17 -20.73 -5.83 -2.73
CA SER A 17 -21.18 -7.19 -2.45
C SER A 17 -20.33 -7.80 -1.33
N PRO A 18 -20.83 -8.81 -0.58
CA PRO A 18 -20.05 -9.47 0.48
C PRO A 18 -18.73 -10.11 -0.02
N GLN A 19 -18.61 -10.32 -1.34
CA GLN A 19 -17.44 -10.89 -2.00
C GLN A 19 -16.38 -9.83 -2.32
N MET A 20 -16.78 -8.57 -2.38
CA MET A 20 -15.88 -7.44 -2.51
C MET A 20 -15.32 -7.17 -1.12
N ASN A 21 -14.00 -7.29 -0.94
CA ASN A 21 -13.29 -6.94 0.30
C ASN A 21 -13.29 -5.40 0.53
N ALA A 22 -14.49 -4.81 0.54
CA ALA A 22 -14.71 -3.40 0.74
C ALA A 22 -14.46 -3.04 2.20
N VAL A 23 -13.79 -1.92 2.41
CA VAL A 23 -13.51 -1.37 3.74
C VAL A 23 -14.20 0.00 3.89
N PRO A 24 -14.53 0.42 5.13
CA PRO A 24 -15.08 1.75 5.39
C PRO A 24 -14.19 2.84 4.80
N TYR A 25 -14.78 3.96 4.37
CA TYR A 25 -14.03 5.09 3.87
C TYR A 25 -13.06 5.63 4.93
N ASN A 26 -11.81 5.84 4.53
CA ASN A 26 -10.79 6.49 5.36
C ASN A 26 -9.83 7.26 4.45
N GLU A 27 -9.81 8.58 4.59
CA GLU A 27 -9.04 9.48 3.73
C GLU A 27 -7.53 9.19 3.75
N ILE A 28 -6.97 8.85 4.91
CA ILE A 28 -5.53 8.54 5.05
C ILE A 28 -5.19 7.25 4.30
N VAL A 29 -6.03 6.22 4.45
CA VAL A 29 -5.84 4.92 3.80
C VAL A 29 -6.10 5.02 2.30
N LEU A 30 -7.01 5.91 1.86
CA LEU A 30 -7.26 6.17 0.44
C LEU A 30 -6.02 6.68 -0.30
N GLN A 31 -5.14 7.42 0.39
CA GLN A 31 -3.86 7.88 -0.16
C GLN A 31 -2.80 6.78 -0.30
N LEU A 32 -3.07 5.57 0.22
CA LEU A 32 -2.15 4.43 0.10
C LEU A 32 -2.11 3.94 -1.35
N LYS A 33 -0.93 3.99 -1.97
CA LYS A 33 -0.68 3.48 -3.30
C LYS A 33 0.52 2.54 -3.28
N LYS A 34 0.41 1.40 -3.95
CA LYS A 34 1.53 0.49 -4.24
C LYS A 34 2.38 1.10 -5.34
N ILE A 35 3.68 1.13 -5.11
CA ILE A 35 4.68 1.60 -6.08
C ILE A 35 4.94 0.44 -7.04
N THR A 36 4.54 0.60 -8.29
CA THR A 36 4.67 -0.42 -9.35
C THR A 36 6.02 -0.40 -10.06
N LYS A 37 6.81 0.66 -9.88
CA LYS A 37 8.15 0.86 -10.47
C LYS A 37 9.22 1.01 -9.38
N PRO A 38 9.53 -0.08 -8.63
CA PRO A 38 10.49 -0.02 -7.53
C PRO A 38 11.93 0.27 -7.98
N ASP A 39 12.25 0.04 -9.26
CA ASP A 39 13.51 0.39 -9.92
C ASP A 39 13.80 1.91 -9.91
N THR A 40 12.76 2.73 -9.77
CA THR A 40 12.89 4.20 -9.65
C THR A 40 13.19 4.66 -8.22
N LEU A 41 13.10 3.77 -7.24
CA LEU A 41 13.33 4.10 -5.84
C LEU A 41 14.83 4.15 -5.52
N ASN A 42 15.22 5.19 -4.81
CA ASN A 42 16.55 5.36 -4.28
C ASN A 42 16.48 5.97 -2.88
N PHE A 43 17.62 6.01 -2.19
CA PHE A 43 17.68 6.55 -0.84
C PHE A 43 17.09 7.97 -0.72
N GLY A 44 17.27 8.83 -1.71
CA GLY A 44 16.83 10.24 -1.66
C GLY A 44 15.32 10.43 -1.81
N ASN A 45 14.62 9.55 -2.54
CA ASN A 45 13.18 9.66 -2.74
C ASN A 45 12.35 8.74 -1.84
N ALA A 46 12.94 7.69 -1.28
CA ALA A 46 12.21 6.68 -0.52
C ALA A 46 12.29 6.85 1.01
N LEU A 47 13.37 7.45 1.53
CA LEU A 47 13.51 7.64 2.97
C LEU A 47 12.39 8.54 3.50
N ASP A 48 11.76 8.12 4.61
CA ASP A 48 10.63 8.78 5.29
C ASP A 48 9.36 9.01 4.45
N LYS A 49 9.35 8.54 3.19
CA LYS A 49 8.25 8.73 2.23
C LYS A 49 7.69 7.42 1.69
N VAL A 50 8.42 6.33 1.87
CA VAL A 50 8.03 5.02 1.35
C VAL A 50 7.99 4.02 2.50
N TRP A 51 6.96 3.18 2.45
CA TRP A 51 6.79 2.05 3.33
C TRP A 51 6.89 0.77 2.52
N TYR A 52 7.24 -0.33 3.18
CA TYR A 52 7.40 -1.61 2.54
C TYR A 52 6.85 -2.75 3.37
N THR A 53 6.63 -3.88 2.71
CA THR A 53 6.38 -5.16 3.36
C THR A 53 7.09 -6.26 2.60
N LYS A 54 7.26 -7.41 3.27
CA LYS A 54 7.83 -8.62 2.66
C LYS A 54 6.72 -9.65 2.55
N LYS A 55 6.40 -10.04 1.32
CA LYS A 55 5.38 -11.04 1.00
C LYS A 55 6.01 -12.10 0.11
N ASN A 56 6.04 -13.34 0.57
CA ASN A 56 6.54 -14.49 -0.21
C ASN A 56 7.95 -14.32 -0.81
N GLY A 57 8.84 -13.60 -0.12
CA GLY A 57 10.20 -13.33 -0.60
C GLY A 57 10.33 -12.08 -1.47
N GLU A 58 9.22 -11.48 -1.90
CA GLU A 58 9.20 -10.23 -2.64
C GLU A 58 9.01 -9.03 -1.69
N VAL A 59 9.62 -7.92 -2.06
CA VAL A 59 9.46 -6.64 -1.36
C VAL A 59 8.49 -5.78 -2.15
N GLU A 60 7.39 -5.41 -1.51
CA GLU A 60 6.41 -4.49 -2.07
C GLU A 60 6.55 -3.13 -1.39
N PHE A 61 6.43 -2.06 -2.16
CA PHE A 61 6.61 -0.68 -1.72
C PHE A 61 5.33 0.11 -1.85
N TYR A 62 5.14 1.08 -0.96
CA TYR A 62 3.92 1.88 -0.83
C TYR A 62 4.23 3.33 -0.50
N THR A 63 3.37 4.24 -0.94
CA THR A 63 3.49 5.69 -0.74
C THR A 63 3.10 6.19 0.64
N ASN A 64 2.49 5.35 1.48
CA ASN A 64 2.02 5.75 2.80
C ASN A 64 2.13 4.63 3.83
N TYR A 65 2.08 4.98 5.11
CA TYR A 65 1.97 4.02 6.20
C TYR A 65 0.58 3.36 6.22
N GLY A 66 0.48 2.25 6.95
CA GLY A 66 -0.81 1.57 7.14
C GLY A 66 -0.67 0.06 7.17
N LEU A 67 -1.75 -0.61 6.80
CA LEU A 67 -1.80 -2.07 6.68
C LEU A 67 -1.80 -2.46 5.21
N HIS A 68 -1.19 -3.59 4.91
CA HIS A 68 -1.22 -4.17 3.59
C HIS A 68 -2.68 -4.56 3.24
N PRO A 69 -3.18 -4.16 2.07
CA PRO A 69 -4.60 -4.27 1.71
C PRO A 69 -5.14 -5.70 1.68
N GLU A 70 -4.33 -6.69 1.30
CA GLU A 70 -4.79 -8.09 1.19
C GLU A 70 -4.56 -8.96 2.45
N ASN A 71 -3.49 -8.72 3.20
CA ASN A 71 -3.09 -9.60 4.32
C ASN A 71 -3.11 -8.90 5.70
N GLY A 72 -3.45 -7.61 5.74
CA GLY A 72 -3.57 -6.83 6.97
C GLY A 72 -2.27 -6.60 7.73
N LYS A 73 -1.10 -6.98 7.20
CA LYS A 73 0.18 -6.78 7.88
C LYS A 73 0.59 -5.32 7.87
N THR A 74 1.16 -4.84 8.97
CA THR A 74 1.69 -3.48 9.08
C THR A 74 2.82 -3.25 8.08
N LEU A 75 2.72 -2.15 7.34
CA LEU A 75 3.78 -1.65 6.47
C LEU A 75 4.87 -0.99 7.32
N LYS A 76 6.13 -1.30 7.01
CA LYS A 76 7.29 -0.78 7.74
C LYS A 76 7.91 0.39 6.99
N PRO A 77 8.40 1.44 7.67
CA PRO A 77 9.12 2.51 6.98
C PRO A 77 10.38 1.96 6.30
N VAL A 78 10.65 2.42 5.08
CA VAL A 78 11.88 2.05 4.37
C VAL A 78 13.09 2.58 5.13
N THR A 79 14.14 1.75 5.20
CA THR A 79 15.41 2.12 5.82
C THR A 79 16.53 2.04 4.77
N LYS A 80 17.67 2.65 5.07
CA LYS A 80 18.86 2.59 4.19
C LYS A 80 19.24 1.15 3.80
N TYR A 81 19.03 0.18 4.70
CA TYR A 81 19.36 -1.22 4.49
C TYR A 81 18.56 -1.88 3.35
N ILE A 82 17.43 -1.32 2.94
CA ILE A 82 16.65 -1.89 1.82
C ILE A 82 17.30 -1.65 0.45
N PHE A 83 18.10 -0.61 0.32
CA PHE A 83 18.78 -0.23 -0.92
C PHE A 83 20.24 -0.67 -0.97
N ASN A 84 20.70 -1.39 0.05
CA ASN A 84 22.10 -1.68 0.32
C ASN A 84 22.36 -3.19 0.19
#